data_AF-A0A094A3K2-F1
#
_entry.id   AF-A0A094A3K2-F1
#
_cell.length_a   1.000
_cell.length_b   1.000
_cell.length_c   1.000
_cell.angle_alpha   90.00
_cell.angle_beta   90.00
_cell.angle_gamma   90.00
#
_symmetry.space_group_name_H-M   'P 1'
#
loop_
_entity.id
_entity.type
_entity.pdbx_description
1 polymer ?
#
loop_
_entity_poly.entity_id
_entity_poly.type
_entity_poly.pdbx_seq_one_letter_code
_entity_poly.pdbx_strand_id
1 'polypeptide(L)'
;MGFKNREVYHNTDWDAVAKNPEMMGKMVGNWLVHHDPEQYAVENYDKCAEHLLRGAPFENTNSVPGYKYKPWTVKELLDASESGEPVQDEGDWS
;
A
#
# COMPACT_ATOMS: atom_id res chain seq x y z
N MET A 1 -3.70 1.57 0.26
CA MET A 1 -4.24 0.40 1.01
C MET A 1 -5.45 0.72 1.91
N GLY A 2 -5.32 1.35 3.09
CA GLY A 2 -6.46 1.46 4.03
C GLY A 2 -7.72 2.13 3.45
N PHE A 3 -7.54 3.27 2.78
CA PHE A 3 -8.62 3.98 2.09
C PHE A 3 -9.20 3.16 0.93
N LYS A 4 -8.34 2.68 0.02
CA LYS A 4 -8.73 1.81 -1.11
C LYS A 4 -9.53 0.59 -0.64
N ASN A 5 -9.09 -0.10 0.41
CA ASN A 5 -9.78 -1.28 0.90
C ASN A 5 -11.17 -0.90 1.40
N ARG A 6 -11.30 0.20 2.17
CA ARG A 6 -12.62 0.74 2.56
C ARG A 6 -13.51 0.99 1.34
N GLU A 7 -13.01 1.67 0.30
CA GLU A 7 -13.77 1.94 -0.92
C GLU A 7 -14.28 0.65 -1.57
N VAL A 8 -13.43 -0.37 -1.69
CA VAL A 8 -13.83 -1.68 -2.20
C VAL A 8 -14.90 -2.29 -1.29
N TYR A 9 -14.68 -2.39 0.01
CA TYR A 9 -15.64 -3.01 0.94
C TYR A 9 -17.01 -2.32 0.95
N HIS A 10 -17.05 -0.99 0.87
CA HIS A 10 -18.30 -0.22 0.94
C HIS A 10 -19.08 -0.20 -0.37
N ASN A 11 -18.41 -0.35 -1.52
CA ASN A 11 -19.03 -0.29 -2.83
C ASN A 11 -19.16 -1.67 -3.52
N THR A 12 -18.79 -2.76 -2.84
CA THR A 12 -18.90 -4.13 -3.35
C THR A 12 -20.33 -4.66 -3.24
N ASP A 13 -20.82 -5.29 -4.31
CA ASP A 13 -22.03 -6.11 -4.27
C ASP A 13 -21.73 -7.45 -3.56
N TRP A 14 -22.11 -7.51 -2.28
CA TRP A 14 -21.87 -8.68 -1.44
C TRP A 14 -22.69 -9.91 -1.83
N ASP A 15 -23.85 -9.73 -2.46
CA ASP A 15 -24.65 -10.85 -2.95
C ASP A 15 -23.99 -11.52 -4.16
N ALA A 16 -23.33 -10.72 -5.00
CA ALA A 16 -22.52 -11.23 -6.11
C ALA A 16 -21.24 -11.91 -5.60
N VAL A 17 -20.55 -11.34 -4.60
CA VAL A 17 -19.35 -11.97 -3.98
C VAL A 17 -19.69 -13.29 -3.28
N ALA A 18 -20.85 -13.39 -2.62
CA ALA A 18 -21.29 -14.64 -2.01
C ALA A 18 -21.43 -15.78 -3.02
N LYS A 19 -21.77 -15.46 -4.28
CA LYS A 19 -21.88 -16.43 -5.39
C LYS A 19 -20.54 -16.70 -6.08
N ASN A 20 -19.61 -15.75 -6.05
CA ASN A 20 -18.27 -15.88 -6.61
C ASN A 20 -17.23 -15.16 -5.72
N PRO A 21 -16.67 -15.85 -4.70
CA PRO A 21 -15.74 -15.23 -3.76
C PRO A 21 -14.45 -14.69 -4.39
N GLU A 22 -14.03 -15.23 -5.53
CA GLU A 22 -12.81 -14.78 -6.24
C GLU A 22 -12.92 -13.33 -6.75
N MET A 23 -14.14 -12.79 -6.86
CA MET A 23 -14.36 -11.40 -7.29
C MET A 23 -13.75 -10.36 -6.33
N MET A 24 -13.57 -10.70 -5.05
CA MET A 24 -12.95 -9.76 -4.11
C MET A 24 -11.44 -9.58 -4.37
N GLY A 25 -10.83 -10.50 -5.12
CA GLY A 25 -9.41 -10.43 -5.52
C GLY A 25 -8.43 -10.42 -4.34
N LYS A 26 -7.17 -10.09 -4.62
CA LYS A 26 -6.15 -9.88 -3.58
C LYS A 26 -6.20 -8.43 -3.08
N MET A 27 -6.51 -8.26 -1.79
CA MET A 27 -6.56 -6.95 -1.12
C MET A 27 -5.18 -6.41 -0.72
N VAL A 28 -4.15 -7.27 -0.78
CA VAL A 28 -2.76 -6.96 -0.41
C VAL A 28 -1.82 -7.53 -1.47
N GLY A 29 -0.73 -6.81 -1.76
CA GLY A 29 0.29 -7.23 -2.72
C GLY A 29 1.33 -8.18 -2.11
N ASN A 30 2.06 -8.90 -2.96
CA ASN A 30 3.08 -9.86 -2.51
C ASN A 30 4.21 -9.20 -1.72
N TRP A 31 4.49 -7.92 -1.99
CA TRP A 31 5.48 -7.12 -1.26
C TRP A 31 5.21 -7.06 0.24
N LEU A 32 3.93 -7.15 0.66
CA LEU A 32 3.54 -7.18 2.07
C LEU A 32 3.49 -8.60 2.60
N VAL A 33 2.85 -9.52 1.86
CA VAL A 33 2.58 -10.89 2.32
C VAL A 33 3.86 -11.71 2.48
N HIS A 34 4.84 -11.51 1.60
CA HIS A 34 6.10 -12.25 1.61
C HIS A 34 7.25 -11.45 2.24
N HIS A 35 6.98 -10.32 2.89
CA HIS A 35 8.01 -9.53 3.53
C HIS A 35 8.52 -10.23 4.81
N ASP A 36 9.83 -10.34 4.95
CA ASP A 36 10.47 -10.65 6.23
C ASP A 36 10.97 -9.34 6.88
N PRO A 37 10.23 -8.77 7.85
CA PRO A 37 10.61 -7.52 8.49
C PRO A 37 11.84 -7.67 9.39
N GLU A 38 12.08 -8.85 9.96
CA GLU A 38 13.22 -9.08 10.87
C GLU A 38 14.52 -9.10 10.07
N GLN A 39 14.56 -9.89 9.00
CA GLN A 39 15.70 -9.93 8.08
C GLN A 39 15.95 -8.54 7.49
N TYR A 40 14.90 -7.85 7.02
CA TYR A 40 15.02 -6.51 6.45
C TYR A 40 15.64 -5.51 7.44
N ALA A 41 15.21 -5.55 8.70
CA ALA A 41 15.74 -4.67 9.74
C ALA A 41 17.23 -4.95 9.99
N VAL A 42 17.64 -6.22 10.08
CA VAL A 42 19.04 -6.60 10.26
C VAL A 42 19.90 -6.12 9.10
N GLU A 43 19.47 -6.35 7.86
CA GLU A 43 20.22 -6.00 6.65
C GLU A 43 20.37 -4.49 6.42
N ASN A 44 19.46 -3.69 6.98
CA ASN A 44 19.43 -2.23 6.76
C ASN A 44 19.78 -1.42 8.02
N TYR A 45 20.03 -2.06 9.17
CA TYR A 45 20.29 -1.36 10.43
C TYR A 45 21.43 -0.34 10.31
N ASP A 46 22.61 -0.77 9.84
CA ASP A 46 23.78 0.09 9.73
C ASP A 46 23.55 1.23 8.73
N LYS A 47 22.86 0.96 7.61
CA LYS A 47 22.54 1.99 6.61
C LYS A 47 21.60 3.05 7.19
N CYS A 48 20.59 2.63 7.93
CA CYS A 48 19.69 3.53 8.66
C CYS A 48 20.45 4.35 9.71
N ALA A 49 21.32 3.72 10.50
CA ALA A 49 22.12 4.40 11.50
C ALA A 49 23.04 5.47 10.88
N GLU A 50 23.72 5.14 9.78
CA GLU A 50 24.55 6.08 9.04
C GLU A 50 23.75 7.24 8.43
N HIS A 51 22.54 6.97 7.93
CA HIS A 51 21.64 8.02 7.46
C HIS A 51 21.28 9.00 8.59
N LEU A 52 20.90 8.48 9.75
CA LEU A 52 20.50 9.29 10.91
C LEU A 52 21.68 10.07 11.52
N LEU A 53 22.85 9.45 11.63
CA LEU A 53 24.00 10.03 12.31
C LEU A 53 24.83 10.94 11.41
N ARG A 54 24.90 10.65 10.11
CA ARG A 54 25.84 11.29 9.18
C ARG A 54 25.19 11.81 7.90
N GLY A 55 23.89 11.63 7.72
CA GLY A 55 23.18 12.04 6.51
C GLY A 55 23.55 11.22 5.27
N ALA A 56 24.09 10.00 5.45
CA ALA A 56 24.36 9.10 4.33
C ALA A 56 23.05 8.80 3.56
N PRO A 57 23.06 8.68 2.21
CA PRO A 57 21.84 8.34 1.48
C PRO A 57 21.27 7.00 1.92
N PHE A 58 19.96 6.97 2.16
CA PHE A 58 19.21 5.75 2.45
C PHE A 58 17.83 5.84 1.81
N GLU A 59 17.45 4.78 1.08
CA GLU A 59 16.12 4.64 0.48
C GLU A 59 15.48 3.36 1.03
N ASN A 60 14.32 3.52 1.64
CA ASN A 60 13.58 2.41 2.22
C ASN A 60 12.84 1.64 1.12
N THR A 61 13.08 0.33 1.03
CA THR A 61 12.50 -0.54 -0.01
C THR A 61 11.43 -1.50 0.51
N ASN A 62 11.08 -1.46 1.79
CA ASN A 62 10.01 -2.29 2.38
C ASN A 62 8.59 -1.74 2.18
N SER A 63 8.39 -0.93 1.13
CA SER A 63 7.09 -0.39 0.74
C SER A 63 6.69 -0.93 -0.63
N VAL A 64 5.53 -0.52 -1.13
CA VAL A 64 5.05 -0.92 -2.46
C VAL A 64 6.14 -0.63 -3.51
N PRO A 65 6.60 -1.61 -4.30
CA PRO A 65 7.64 -1.38 -5.29
C PRO A 65 7.25 -0.29 -6.30
N GLY A 66 8.16 0.65 -6.56
CA GLY A 66 7.91 1.77 -7.48
C GLY A 66 6.99 2.87 -6.93
N TYR A 67 6.41 2.71 -5.74
CA TYR A 67 5.67 3.77 -5.09
C TYR A 67 6.61 4.87 -4.60
N LYS A 68 6.22 6.12 -4.85
CA LYS A 68 6.88 7.30 -4.27
C LYS A 68 5.86 8.02 -3.40
N TYR A 69 6.19 8.19 -2.13
CA TYR A 69 5.33 8.91 -1.21
C TYR A 69 5.06 10.32 -1.72
N LYS A 70 3.77 10.66 -1.75
CA LYS A 70 3.26 12.02 -1.96
C LYS A 70 2.38 12.37 -0.77
N PRO A 71 2.49 13.58 -0.21
CA PRO A 71 1.56 14.04 0.81
C PRO A 71 0.14 13.99 0.25
N TRP A 72 -0.80 13.59 1.10
CA TRP A 72 -2.23 13.57 0.78
C TRP A 72 -3.02 14.02 2.00
N THR A 73 -4.27 14.42 1.76
CA THR A 73 -5.23 14.83 2.78
C THR A 73 -6.45 13.93 2.76
N VAL A 74 -7.14 13.83 3.91
CA VAL A 74 -8.42 13.11 3.99
C VAL A 74 -9.44 13.70 3.00
N LYS A 75 -9.41 15.01 2.78
CA LYS A 75 -10.30 15.68 1.83
C LYS A 75 -10.11 15.16 0.40
N GLU A 76 -8.87 15.10 -0.09
CA GLU A 76 -8.58 14.59 -1.44
C GLU A 76 -9.07 13.15 -1.63
N LEU A 77 -8.95 12.32 -0.58
CA LEU A 77 -9.47 10.96 -0.61
C LEU A 77 -11.00 10.93 -0.68
N LEU A 78 -11.69 11.75 0.13
CA LEU A 78 -13.15 11.84 0.11
C LEU A 78 -13.66 12.37 -1.24
N ASP A 79 -13.06 13.43 -1.76
CA ASP A 79 -13.40 14.00 -3.07
C ASP A 79 -13.22 12.94 -4.18
N ALA A 80 -12.19 12.10 -4.10
CA ALA A 80 -11.98 11.00 -5.04
C ALA A 80 -13.07 9.91 -4.93
N SER A 81 -13.48 9.54 -3.71
CA SER A 81 -14.58 8.58 -3.48
C SER A 81 -15.91 9.11 -4.02
N GLU A 82 -16.22 10.37 -3.77
CA GLU A 82 -17.46 11.03 -4.24
C GLU A 82 -17.52 11.14 -5.77
N SER A 83 -16.36 11.24 -6.44
CA SER A 83 -16.32 11.30 -7.90
C SER A 83 -16.72 9.97 -8.57
N GLY A 84 -16.73 8.86 -7.83
CA GLY A 84 -17.03 7.52 -8.35
C GLY A 84 -15.94 6.92 -9.23
N GLU A 85 -14.81 7.61 -9.40
CA GLU A 85 -13.67 7.12 -10.16
C GLU A 85 -12.89 6.08 -9.34
N PRO A 86 -12.45 4.96 -9.95
CA PRO A 86 -11.65 3.97 -9.26
C PRO A 86 -10.33 4.57 -8.75
N VAL A 87 -10.10 4.47 -7.44
CA VAL A 87 -8.81 4.87 -6.85
C VAL A 87 -7.74 3.86 -7.26
N GLN A 88 -6.91 4.24 -8.24
CA GLN A 88 -5.75 3.45 -8.65
C GLN A 88 -4.52 3.85 -7.84
N ASP A 89 -4.06 2.94 -6.96
CA ASP A 89 -2.84 3.13 -6.18
C ASP A 89 -1.59 3.05 -7.10
N GLU A 90 -0.60 3.92 -6.88
CA GLU A 90 0.70 3.89 -7.55
C GLU A 90 1.55 2.69 -7.10
N GLY A 91 2.50 2.26 -7.95
CA GLY A 91 3.42 1.16 -7.68
C GLY A 91 2.91 -0.21 -8.11
N ASP A 92 3.67 -1.25 -7.80
CA ASP A 92 3.35 -2.65 -8.12
C ASP A 92 2.60 -3.33 -6.96
N TRP A 93 1.35 -3.68 -7.23
CA TRP A 93 0.43 -4.34 -6.30
C TRP A 93 0.17 -5.82 -6.62
N SER A 94 0.93 -6.40 -7.55
CA SER A 94 0.79 -7.81 -7.95
C SER A 94 1.20 -8.83 -6.88
#